data_AF-A0A382PIL5-F1
#
_entry.id   AF-A0A382PIL5-F1
#
_cell.length_a   1.000
_cell.length_b   1.000
_cell.length_c   1.000
_cell.angle_alpha   90.00
_cell.angle_beta   90.00
_cell.angle_gamma   90.00
#
_symmetry.space_group_name_H-M   'P 1'
#
loop_
_entity.id
_entity.type
_entity.pdbx_description
1 polymer ?
#
loop_
_entity_poly.entity_id
_entity_poly.type
_entity_poly.pdbx_seq_one_letter_code
_entity_poly.pdbx_strand_id
1 'polypeptide(L)'
;MENTDSLKNRWPIWLERLEDKLNLVLPSGEQTPGYLHQAMRYAVLGAGKRFRAALVYATGESLGVDLNILDVPACAVELVHAFSLIHDDLPAMDDDAFRRGK
;
A
#
# COMPACT_ATOMS: atom_id res chain seq x y z
N MET A 1 31.48 -10.49 6.80
CA MET A 1 30.00 -10.58 6.67
C MET A 1 29.61 -9.61 5.57
N GLU A 2 29.48 -10.12 4.34
CA GLU A 2 29.10 -9.29 3.20
C GLU A 2 27.66 -8.78 3.38
N ASN A 3 27.50 -7.47 3.29
CA ASN A 3 26.24 -6.76 3.36
C ASN A 3 25.52 -6.87 2.00
N THR A 4 25.14 -8.09 1.62
CA THR A 4 24.66 -8.40 0.26
C THR A 4 23.15 -8.40 0.10
N ASP A 5 22.40 -7.85 1.07
CA ASP A 5 20.96 -7.65 0.91
C ASP A 5 20.56 -6.17 1.08
N SER A 6 20.99 -5.39 0.09
CA SER A 6 20.68 -3.97 -0.06
C SER A 6 19.17 -3.74 -0.08
N LEU A 7 18.71 -2.66 0.55
CA LEU A 7 17.33 -2.15 0.40
C LEU A 7 16.89 -2.08 -1.07
N LYS A 8 17.81 -1.81 -2.00
CA LYS A 8 17.52 -1.78 -3.44
C LYS A 8 17.00 -3.12 -4.00
N ASN A 9 17.39 -4.24 -3.39
CA ASN A 9 17.00 -5.58 -3.82
C ASN A 9 15.70 -6.05 -3.14
N ARG A 10 15.54 -5.74 -1.85
CA ARG A 10 14.35 -6.11 -1.05
C ARG A 10 13.12 -5.28 -1.40
N TRP A 11 13.33 -4.00 -1.71
CA TRP A 11 12.24 -3.06 -1.95
C TRP A 11 11.31 -3.45 -3.10
N PRO A 12 11.82 -3.83 -4.31
CA PRO A 12 10.95 -4.29 -5.38
C PRO A 12 10.12 -5.52 -5.00
N ILE A 13 10.71 -6.47 -4.26
CA ILE A 13 10.03 -7.70 -3.80
C ILE A 13 8.88 -7.34 -2.88
N TRP A 14 9.11 -6.47 -1.89
CA TRP A 14 8.06 -6.03 -0.98
C TRP A 14 6.93 -5.28 -1.70
N LEU A 15 7.27 -4.44 -2.68
CA LEU A 15 6.29 -3.72 -3.48
C LEU A 15 5.40 -4.66 -4.28
N GLU A 16 5.99 -5.64 -4.96
CA GLU A 16 5.26 -6.63 -5.76
C GLU A 16 4.29 -7.42 -4.87
N ARG A 17 4.78 -7.96 -3.75
CA ARG A 17 3.94 -8.67 -2.77
C ARG A 17 2.78 -7.82 -2.25
N LEU A 18 3.06 -6.56 -1.92
CA LEU A 18 2.05 -5.63 -1.43
C LEU A 18 0.99 -5.34 -2.49
N GLU A 19 1.39 -5.03 -3.74
CA GLU A 19 0.45 -4.73 -4.81
C GLU A 19 -0.42 -5.95 -5.15
N ASP A 20 0.17 -7.15 -5.18
CA ASP A 20 -0.58 -8.40 -5.37
C ASP A 20 -1.57 -8.64 -4.24
N LYS A 21 -1.13 -8.45 -2.99
CA LYS A 21 -2.01 -8.64 -1.84
C LYS A 21 -3.11 -7.58 -1.77
N LEU A 22 -2.81 -6.31 -2.05
CA LEU A 22 -3.79 -5.23 -2.11
C LEU A 22 -4.83 -5.50 -3.20
N ASN A 23 -4.39 -5.97 -4.38
CA ASN A 23 -5.30 -6.35 -5.46
C ASN A 23 -6.27 -7.46 -5.06
N LEU A 24 -5.80 -8.42 -4.26
CA LEU A 24 -6.58 -9.55 -3.77
C LEU A 24 -7.56 -9.15 -2.65
N VAL A 25 -7.16 -8.30 -1.70
CA VAL A 25 -8.01 -7.95 -0.55
C VAL A 25 -9.02 -6.85 -0.85
N LEU A 26 -8.77 -6.02 -1.86
CA LEU A 26 -9.74 -5.02 -2.29
C LEU A 26 -10.88 -5.68 -3.07
N PRO A 27 -12.14 -5.28 -2.81
CA PRO A 27 -13.27 -5.79 -3.57
C PRO A 27 -13.12 -5.48 -5.06
N SER A 28 -13.76 -6.30 -5.91
CA SER A 28 -13.75 -6.06 -7.35
C SER A 28 -14.53 -4.78 -7.67
N GLY A 29 -14.02 -3.99 -8.62
CA GLY A 29 -14.72 -2.81 -9.15
C GLY A 29 -16.01 -3.14 -9.91
N GLU A 30 -16.22 -4.42 -10.24
CA GLU A 30 -17.42 -4.92 -10.91
C GLU A 30 -18.49 -5.39 -9.89
N GLN A 31 -18.11 -5.59 -8.63
CA GLN A 31 -19.03 -5.98 -7.57
C GLN A 31 -19.77 -4.75 -7.03
N THR A 32 -21.06 -4.90 -6.74
CA THR A 32 -21.85 -3.82 -6.14
C THR A 32 -21.41 -3.55 -4.70
N PRO A 33 -21.19 -2.28 -4.29
CA PRO A 33 -21.30 -1.04 -5.06
C PRO A 33 -20.05 -0.72 -5.91
N GLY A 34 -20.19 -0.86 -7.25
CA GLY A 34 -19.04 -0.81 -8.17
C GLY A 34 -18.28 0.52 -8.17
N TYR A 35 -18.99 1.65 -8.14
CA TYR A 35 -18.34 2.98 -8.14
C TYR A 35 -17.46 3.20 -6.91
N LEU A 36 -17.95 2.81 -5.72
CA LEU A 36 -17.18 2.90 -4.48
C LEU A 36 -15.93 2.02 -4.55
N HIS A 37 -16.08 0.76 -4.99
CA HIS A 37 -14.94 -0.15 -5.11
C HIS A 37 -13.91 0.34 -6.13
N GLN A 38 -14.35 0.90 -7.25
CA GLN A 38 -13.46 1.52 -8.24
C GLN A 38 -12.70 2.72 -7.65
N ALA A 39 -13.37 3.58 -6.86
CA ALA A 39 -12.73 4.69 -6.17
C ALA A 39 -11.70 4.21 -5.12
N MET A 40 -12.03 3.18 -4.33
CA MET A 40 -11.09 2.57 -3.38
C MET A 40 -9.87 2.00 -4.10
N ARG A 41 -10.08 1.23 -5.18
CA ARG A 41 -9.00 0.67 -5.99
C ARG A 41 -8.14 1.75 -6.64
N TYR A 42 -8.75 2.82 -7.14
CA TYR A 42 -8.06 3.97 -7.72
C TYR A 42 -7.13 4.67 -6.70
N ALA A 43 -7.62 4.89 -5.48
CA ALA A 43 -6.85 5.58 -4.45
C ALA A 43 -5.74 4.69 -3.85
N VAL A 44 -5.98 3.39 -3.76
CA VAL A 44 -5.06 2.45 -3.11
C VAL A 44 -4.03 1.87 -4.06
N LEU A 45 -4.43 1.44 -5.26
CA LEU A 45 -3.56 0.72 -6.21
C LEU A 45 -2.78 1.68 -7.10
N GLY A 46 -1.56 1.30 -7.46
CA GLY A 46 -0.70 2.09 -8.35
C GLY A 46 0.35 2.92 -7.62
N ALA A 47 0.85 3.98 -8.27
CA ALA A 47 2.10 4.62 -7.87
C ALA A 47 2.03 5.27 -6.48
N GLY A 48 2.90 4.83 -5.58
CA GLY A 48 3.13 5.41 -4.26
C GLY A 48 4.48 4.96 -3.71
N LYS A 49 5.02 5.68 -2.74
CA LYS A 49 6.30 5.30 -2.12
C LYS A 49 6.19 4.04 -1.25
N ARG A 50 4.98 3.65 -0.80
CA ARG A 50 4.72 2.47 0.05
C ARG A 50 5.65 2.33 1.26
N PHE A 51 6.08 3.46 1.80
CA PHE A 51 7.10 3.50 2.85
C PHE A 51 6.64 2.80 4.12
N ARG A 52 5.33 2.86 4.45
CA ARG A 52 4.81 2.24 5.68
C ARG A 52 4.77 0.73 5.55
N ALA A 53 4.30 0.19 4.42
CA ALA A 53 4.40 -1.25 4.16
C ALA A 53 5.86 -1.73 4.16
N ALA A 54 6.79 -0.98 3.55
CA ALA A 54 8.20 -1.34 3.57
C ALA A 54 8.78 -1.41 5.00
N LEU A 55 8.34 -0.53 5.91
CA LEU A 55 8.72 -0.62 7.34
C LEU A 55 8.17 -1.87 8.01
N VAL A 56 6.95 -2.31 7.67
CA VAL A 56 6.38 -3.57 8.19
C VAL A 56 7.23 -4.75 7.76
N TYR A 57 7.54 -4.85 6.45
CA TYR A 57 8.37 -5.93 5.92
C TYR A 57 9.78 -5.91 6.49
N ALA A 58 10.44 -4.75 6.50
CA ALA A 58 11.79 -4.60 7.05
C ALA A 58 11.85 -5.04 8.51
N THR A 59 10.89 -4.61 9.32
CA THR A 59 10.81 -4.94 10.75
C THR A 59 10.58 -6.44 10.95
N GLY A 60 9.61 -7.03 10.24
CA GLY A 60 9.31 -8.44 10.38
C GLY A 60 10.46 -9.33 9.95
N GLU A 61 11.10 -9.06 8.82
CA GLU A 61 12.29 -9.79 8.37
C GLU A 61 13.46 -9.64 9.36
N SER A 62 13.68 -8.45 9.92
CA SER A 62 14.70 -8.24 10.96
C SER A 62 14.43 -9.04 12.25
N LEU A 63 13.18 -9.44 12.48
CA LEU A 63 12.76 -10.29 13.59
C LEU A 63 12.61 -11.78 13.18
N GLY A 64 12.95 -12.14 11.94
CA GLY A 64 12.84 -13.51 11.43
C GLY A 64 11.41 -13.97 11.15
N VAL A 65 10.47 -13.05 10.94
CA VAL A 65 9.08 -13.34 10.59
C VAL A 65 8.95 -13.64 9.09
N ASP A 66 8.18 -14.67 8.75
CA ASP A 66 7.87 -15.03 7.36
C ASP A 66 7.09 -13.90 6.65
N LEU A 67 7.52 -13.53 5.44
CA LEU A 67 6.90 -12.49 4.62
C LEU A 67 5.39 -12.71 4.39
N ASN A 68 4.93 -13.96 4.31
CA ASN A 68 3.52 -14.30 4.12
C ASN A 68 2.64 -13.83 5.29
N ILE A 69 3.20 -13.78 6.50
CA ILE A 69 2.51 -13.25 7.68
C ILE A 69 2.45 -11.72 7.61
N LEU A 70 3.45 -11.08 7.00
CA LEU A 70 3.60 -9.63 6.96
C LEU A 70 2.73 -8.96 5.90
N ASP A 71 2.28 -9.67 4.88
CA ASP A 71 1.45 -9.11 3.80
C ASP A 71 0.15 -8.48 4.31
N VAL A 72 -0.55 -9.13 5.25
CA VAL A 72 -1.82 -8.62 5.79
C VAL A 72 -1.62 -7.35 6.63
N PRO A 73 -0.70 -7.30 7.62
CA PRO A 73 -0.36 -6.07 8.33
C PRO A 73 0.14 -4.94 7.40
N ALA A 74 0.94 -5.26 6.38
CA ALA A 74 1.43 -4.28 5.42
C ALA A 74 0.27 -3.65 4.62
N CYS A 75 -0.67 -4.47 4.13
CA CYS A 75 -1.90 -3.99 3.50
C CYS A 75 -2.73 -3.13 4.46
N ALA A 76 -2.94 -3.57 5.70
CA ALA A 76 -3.77 -2.84 6.66
C ALA A 76 -3.25 -1.41 6.90
N VAL A 77 -1.94 -1.25 7.09
CA VAL A 77 -1.34 0.07 7.31
C VAL A 77 -1.42 0.95 6.06
N GLU A 78 -1.22 0.39 4.87
CA GLU A 78 -1.35 1.16 3.62
C GLU A 78 -2.79 1.52 3.28
N LEU A 79 -3.78 0.69 3.65
CA LEU A 79 -5.20 1.01 3.49
C LEU A 79 -5.61 2.17 4.40
N VAL A 80 -5.18 2.17 5.66
CA VAL A 80 -5.39 3.30 6.59
C VAL A 80 -4.69 4.56 6.08
N HIS A 81 -3.48 4.42 5.53
CA HIS A 81 -2.77 5.54 4.93
C HIS A 81 -3.53 6.13 3.72
N ALA A 82 -4.03 5.28 2.81
CA ALA A 82 -4.80 5.74 1.66
C ALA A 82 -6.08 6.45 2.09
N PHE A 83 -6.79 5.89 3.07
CA PHE A 83 -7.97 6.51 3.68
C PHE A 83 -7.68 7.93 4.21
N SER A 84 -6.58 8.10 4.96
CA SER A 84 -6.26 9.42 5.51
C SER A 84 -6.03 10.44 4.39
N LEU A 85 -5.28 10.06 3.34
CA LEU A 85 -5.01 10.96 2.22
C LEU A 85 -6.26 11.36 1.45
N ILE A 86 -7.18 10.42 1.18
CA ILE A 86 -8.44 10.73 0.49
C ILE A 86 -9.24 11.77 1.27
N HIS A 87 -9.26 11.62 2.60
CA HIS A 87 -9.96 12.56 3.45
C HIS A 87 -9.23 13.90 3.46
N ASP A 88 -7.91 13.92 3.68
CA ASP A 88 -7.06 15.12 3.71
C ASP A 88 -7.26 15.98 2.45
N ASP A 89 -7.41 15.35 1.28
CA ASP A 89 -7.62 16.03 -0.01
C ASP A 89 -8.99 16.70 -0.18
N LEU A 90 -9.96 16.48 0.72
CA LEU A 90 -11.30 17.05 0.58
C LEU A 90 -11.27 18.59 0.67
N PRO A 91 -12.23 19.31 0.02
CA PRO A 91 -12.29 20.78 0.05
C PRO A 91 -12.40 21.40 1.45
N ALA A 92 -12.84 20.61 2.43
CA ALA A 92 -12.96 21.04 3.81
C ALA A 92 -11.64 20.92 4.61
N MET A 93 -10.62 20.29 4.04
CA MET A 93 -9.28 20.14 4.63
C MET A 93 -8.25 20.79 3.73
N ASP A 94 -7.50 20.04 2.92
CA ASP A 94 -6.39 20.61 2.13
C ASP A 94 -6.85 21.20 0.78
N ASP A 95 -8.05 20.84 0.30
CA ASP A 95 -8.60 21.26 -1.01
C ASP A 95 -7.63 20.97 -2.18
N ASP A 96 -6.93 19.83 -2.09
CA ASP A 96 -5.94 19.40 -3.06
C ASP A 96 -6.62 18.74 -4.27
N ALA A 97 -6.70 19.48 -5.38
CA ALA A 97 -7.32 19.00 -6.62
C ALA A 97 -6.54 17.90 -7.36
N PHE A 98 -5.25 17.72 -7.05
CA PHE A 98 -4.37 16.74 -7.70
C PHE A 98 -3.48 16.02 -6.69
N ARG A 99 -3.38 14.70 -6.79
CA ARG A 99 -2.46 13.89 -5.99
C ARG A 99 -1.65 12.96 -6.87
N ARG A 100 -0.32 13.08 -6.77
CA ARG A 100 0.66 12.31 -7.56
C ARG A 100 0.50 12.48 -9.08
N GLY A 101 0.13 13.67 -9.53
CA GLY A 101 -0.01 14.01 -10.95
C GLY A 101 -1.26 13.44 -11.61
N LYS A 102 -2.23 12.99 -10.80
CA LYS A 102 -3.58 12.62 -11.20
C LYS A 102 -4.60 13.41 -10.40
#